data_AF-A0A8H7NXJ9-F1
#
_entry.id   AF-A0A8H7NXJ9-F1
#
_cell.length_a   1.000
_cell.length_b   1.000
_cell.length_c   1.000
_cell.angle_alpha   90.00
_cell.angle_beta   90.00
_cell.angle_gamma   90.00
#
_symmetry.space_group_name_H-M   'P 1'
#
loop_
_entity.id
_entity.type
_entity.pdbx_description
1 polymer ?
#
loop_
_entity_poly.entity_id
_entity_poly.type
_entity_poly.pdbx_seq_one_letter_code
_entity_poly.pdbx_strand_id
1 'polypeptide(L)'
;MQHENERLVARKIKWLGIYTTELAGLGLSKDELIPINKHDEKKALTMLRRPNLPKRWRKELQHMLHNRRKAEIEVLSLATQSMFISGCSDDGPRLGAHALNSLPPLMHYLIAKISTHVAAERTATGDQ
;
A
#
# COMPACT_ATOMS: atom_id res chain seq x y z
N MET A 1 -18.72 -19.09 -17.68
CA MET A 1 -18.22 -17.89 -16.97
C MET A 1 -16.89 -17.35 -17.50
N GLN A 2 -15.90 -18.16 -17.92
CA GLN A 2 -14.60 -17.63 -18.39
C GLN A 2 -14.69 -16.69 -19.62
N HIS A 3 -15.68 -16.89 -20.50
CA HIS A 3 -15.90 -16.07 -21.70
C HIS A 3 -16.38 -14.64 -21.41
N GLU A 4 -16.82 -14.34 -20.18
CA GLU A 4 -17.26 -12.99 -19.78
C GLU A 4 -16.18 -12.19 -19.05
N ASN A 5 -15.01 -12.78 -18.81
CA ASN A 5 -13.93 -12.15 -18.06
C ASN A 5 -13.60 -10.74 -18.58
N GLU A 6 -13.58 -10.55 -19.90
CA GLU A 6 -13.27 -9.26 -20.50
C GLU A 6 -14.33 -8.18 -20.19
N ARG A 7 -15.58 -8.59 -20.00
CA ARG A 7 -16.71 -7.69 -19.68
C ARG A 7 -16.84 -7.43 -18.17
N LEU A 8 -16.27 -8.32 -17.34
CA LEU A 8 -16.32 -8.22 -15.88
C LEU A 8 -15.06 -7.57 -15.27
N VAL A 9 -14.04 -7.26 -16.08
CA VAL A 9 -12.80 -6.62 -15.61
C VAL A 9 -12.95 -5.10 -15.59
N ALA A 10 -12.77 -4.52 -14.39
CA ALA A 10 -12.58 -3.09 -14.23
C ALA A 10 -11.16 -2.68 -14.69
N ARG A 11 -10.98 -2.39 -15.99
CA ARG A 11 -9.67 -2.11 -16.60
C ARG A 11 -8.88 -0.96 -15.94
N LYS A 12 -9.59 -0.01 -15.32
CA LYS A 12 -8.99 1.17 -14.67
C LYS A 12 -8.71 0.95 -13.18
N ILE A 13 -8.88 -0.25 -12.63
CA ILE A 13 -8.61 -0.50 -11.21
C ILE A 13 -7.12 -0.36 -10.91
N LYS A 14 -6.80 0.35 -9.84
CA LYS A 14 -5.45 0.53 -9.33
C LYS A 14 -5.39 -0.02 -7.91
N TRP A 15 -4.32 -0.75 -7.61
CA TRP A 15 -4.08 -1.23 -6.25
C TRP A 15 -3.15 -0.26 -5.53
N LEU A 16 -3.65 0.38 -4.48
CA LEU A 16 -2.91 1.32 -3.62
C LEU A 16 -2.65 0.75 -2.21
N GLY A 17 -2.81 -0.56 -2.05
CA GLY A 17 -2.62 -1.23 -0.77
C GLY A 17 -1.21 -1.07 -0.21
N ILE A 18 -1.03 -1.51 1.02
CA ILE A 18 0.25 -1.43 1.73
C ILE A 18 1.21 -2.48 1.18
N TYR A 19 2.40 -2.05 0.80
CA TYR A 19 3.46 -2.96 0.39
C TYR A 19 4.20 -3.51 1.61
N THR A 20 4.58 -4.79 1.58
CA THR A 20 5.37 -5.41 2.64
C THR A 20 6.73 -4.76 2.81
N THR A 21 7.30 -4.24 1.71
CA THR A 21 8.53 -3.47 1.73
C THR A 21 8.38 -2.09 2.38
N GLU A 22 7.18 -1.50 2.36
CA GLU A 22 6.90 -0.23 3.05
C GLU A 22 6.80 -0.43 4.56
N LEU A 23 6.23 -1.55 5.03
CA LEU A 23 6.05 -1.83 6.46
C LEU A 23 7.37 -1.76 7.25
N ALA A 24 8.48 -2.18 6.64
CA ALA A 24 9.80 -2.12 7.26
C ALA A 24 10.25 -0.68 7.58
N GLY A 25 9.78 0.31 6.81
CA GLY A 25 10.08 1.73 7.02
C GLY A 25 9.18 2.41 8.05
N LEU A 26 8.10 1.77 8.50
CA LEU A 26 7.10 2.38 9.38
C LEU A 26 7.40 2.24 10.87
N GLY A 27 8.57 1.69 11.23
CA GLY A 27 8.96 1.46 12.62
C GLY A 27 8.15 0.35 13.31
N LEU A 28 7.36 -0.42 12.55
CA LEU A 28 6.58 -1.54 13.07
C LEU A 28 7.50 -2.71 13.40
N SER A 29 7.37 -3.23 14.61
CA SER A 29 8.00 -4.45 15.06
C SER A 29 7.40 -5.67 14.36
N LYS A 30 8.17 -6.76 14.32
CA LYS A 30 7.72 -8.03 13.72
C LYS A 30 6.56 -8.68 14.49
N ASP A 31 6.36 -8.29 15.75
CA ASP A 31 5.33 -8.83 16.64
C ASP A 31 3.97 -8.14 16.48
N GLU A 32 3.96 -6.92 15.93
CA GLU A 32 2.74 -6.24 15.47
C GLU A 32 2.22 -6.82 14.14
N LEU A 33 3.05 -7.61 13.45
CA LEU A 33 2.70 -8.27 12.21
C LEU A 33 2.20 -9.71 12.46
N ILE A 34 1.21 -10.13 11.68
CA ILE A 34 0.59 -11.44 11.81
C ILE A 34 1.47 -12.49 11.12
N PRO A 35 1.85 -13.59 11.79
CA PRO A 35 2.49 -14.72 11.13
C PRO A 35 1.64 -15.28 10.00
N ILE A 36 2.24 -15.53 8.83
CA ILE A 36 1.51 -16.23 7.76
C ILE A 36 1.25 -17.68 8.15
N ASN A 37 0.09 -18.20 7.78
CA ASN A 37 -0.24 -19.61 7.95
C ASN A 37 0.05 -20.43 6.67
N LYS A 38 -0.14 -21.75 6.73
CA LYS A 38 0.07 -22.64 5.58
C LYS A 38 -0.83 -22.30 4.38
N HIS A 39 -2.03 -21.78 4.62
CA HIS A 39 -2.95 -21.39 3.57
C HIS A 39 -2.46 -20.14 2.83
N ASP A 40 -2.01 -19.12 3.56
CA ASP A 40 -1.42 -17.90 3.02
C ASP A 40 -0.20 -18.24 2.14
N GLU A 41 0.68 -19.10 2.62
CA GLU A 41 1.86 -19.58 1.89
C GLU A 41 1.48 -20.31 0.60
N LYS A 42 0.57 -21.28 0.68
CA LYS A 42 0.07 -22.00 -0.51
C LYS A 42 -0.55 -21.05 -1.52
N LYS A 43 -1.31 -20.04 -1.05
CA LYS A 43 -1.93 -19.02 -1.89
C LYS A 43 -0.88 -18.17 -2.59
N ALA A 44 0.11 -17.66 -1.86
CA ALA A 44 1.19 -16.84 -2.41
C ALA A 44 2.00 -17.60 -3.48
N LEU A 45 2.39 -18.85 -3.19
CA LEU A 45 3.09 -19.71 -4.15
C LEU A 45 2.26 -19.97 -5.41
N THR A 46 0.94 -20.17 -5.26
CA THR A 46 0.03 -20.34 -6.41
C THR A 46 -0.07 -19.04 -7.23
N MET A 47 -0.12 -17.88 -6.58
CA MET A 47 -0.14 -16.58 -7.26
C MET A 47 1.16 -16.30 -8.02
N LEU A 48 2.32 -16.64 -7.44
CA LEU A 48 3.64 -16.45 -8.04
C LEU A 48 3.83 -17.22 -9.36
N ARG A 49 3.12 -18.34 -9.54
CA ARG A 49 3.15 -19.14 -10.78
C ARG A 49 2.35 -18.51 -11.93
N ARG A 50 1.56 -17.45 -11.70
CA ARG A 50 0.75 -16.82 -12.74
C ARG A 50 1.66 -16.06 -13.73
N PRO A 51 1.46 -16.23 -15.05
CA PRO A 51 2.32 -15.63 -16.07
C PRO A 51 2.24 -14.09 -16.07
N ASN A 52 1.03 -13.54 -15.87
CA ASN A 52 0.77 -12.10 -15.97
C ASN A 52 0.75 -11.38 -14.62
N LEU A 53 1.48 -11.89 -13.62
CA LEU A 53 1.59 -11.23 -12.32
C LEU A 53 2.51 -10.00 -12.44
N PRO A 54 2.06 -8.78 -12.09
CA PRO A 54 2.91 -7.59 -12.13
C PRO A 54 4.21 -7.77 -11.33
N LYS A 55 5.34 -7.29 -11.88
CA LYS A 55 6.68 -7.44 -11.28
C LYS A 55 6.73 -6.98 -9.82
N ARG A 56 6.09 -5.85 -9.52
CA ARG A 56 6.01 -5.32 -8.14
C ARG A 56 5.28 -6.30 -7.22
N TRP A 57 4.12 -6.82 -7.63
CA TRP A 57 3.37 -7.78 -6.81
C TRP A 57 4.13 -9.08 -6.58
N ARG A 58 4.88 -9.55 -7.59
CA ARG A 58 5.78 -10.70 -7.45
C ARG A 58 6.81 -10.46 -6.36
N LYS A 59 7.50 -9.31 -6.38
CA LYS A 59 8.49 -8.92 -5.38
C LYS A 59 7.88 -8.93 -3.97
N GLU A 60 6.69 -8.38 -3.82
CA GLU A 60 6.01 -8.24 -2.51
C GLU A 60 5.54 -9.59 -1.96
N LEU A 61 5.01 -10.47 -2.81
CA LEU A 61 4.69 -11.84 -2.40
C LEU A 61 5.94 -12.64 -1.98
N GLN A 62 7.06 -12.44 -2.67
CA GLN A 62 8.35 -13.04 -2.28
C GLN A 62 8.82 -12.50 -0.92
N HIS A 63 8.71 -11.20 -0.67
CA HIS A 63 9.04 -10.60 0.63
C HIS A 63 8.13 -11.13 1.74
N MET A 64 6.83 -11.25 1.50
CA MET A 64 5.87 -11.85 2.44
C MET A 64 6.27 -13.28 2.83
N LEU A 65 6.63 -14.10 1.84
CA LEU A 65 7.08 -15.49 2.04
C LEU A 65 8.41 -15.57 2.80
N HIS A 66 9.35 -14.68 2.51
CA HIS A 66 10.64 -14.60 3.20
C HIS A 66 10.47 -14.15 4.66
N ASN A 67 9.71 -13.08 4.90
CA ASN A 67 9.54 -12.50 6.23
C ASN A 67 8.58 -13.29 7.12
N ARG A 68 7.76 -14.17 6.51
CA ARG A 68 6.73 -14.98 7.18
C ARG A 68 5.72 -14.11 7.95
N ARG A 69 5.38 -12.95 7.39
CA ARG A 69 4.48 -11.96 8.00
C ARG A 69 3.51 -11.38 6.99
N LYS A 70 2.28 -11.14 7.44
CA LYS A 70 1.24 -10.35 6.79
C LYS A 70 0.74 -9.27 7.75
N ALA A 71 -0.02 -8.32 7.24
CA ALA A 71 -0.55 -7.22 8.03
C ALA A 71 -2.01 -6.98 7.68
N GLU A 72 -2.78 -6.55 8.67
CA GLU A 72 -4.05 -5.86 8.47
C GLU A 72 -3.79 -4.37 8.31
N ILE A 73 -4.65 -3.67 7.56
CA ILE A 73 -4.46 -2.24 7.30
C ILE A 73 -4.44 -1.40 8.59
N GLU A 74 -5.16 -1.86 9.61
CA GLU A 74 -5.27 -1.20 10.92
C GLU A 74 -3.93 -1.12 11.66
N VAL A 75 -2.94 -1.96 11.32
CA VAL A 75 -1.59 -1.91 11.90
C VAL A 75 -0.93 -0.54 11.72
N LEU A 76 -1.31 0.20 10.68
CA LEU A 76 -0.81 1.55 10.43
C LEU A 76 -1.16 2.54 11.55
N SER A 77 -2.18 2.24 12.37
CA SER A 77 -2.53 3.05 13.53
C SER A 77 -1.45 2.99 14.63
N LEU A 78 -0.58 1.99 14.59
CA LEU A 78 0.56 1.82 15.51
C LEU A 78 1.85 2.46 14.96
N ALA A 79 1.87 2.85 13.69
CA ALA A 79 3.05 3.43 13.06
C ALA A 79 3.42 4.78 13.69
N THR A 80 4.72 5.04 13.83
CA THR A 80 5.20 6.27 14.49
C THR A 80 4.84 7.52 13.69
N GLN A 81 4.14 8.47 14.32
CA GLN A 81 3.68 9.72 13.70
C GLN A 81 4.82 10.56 13.11
N SER A 82 6.02 10.51 13.69
CA SER A 82 7.18 11.30 13.25
C SER A 82 7.60 11.02 11.80
N MET A 83 7.34 9.80 11.30
CA MET A 83 7.65 9.38 9.93
C MET A 83 6.76 10.06 8.87
N PHE A 84 5.57 10.53 9.24
CA PHE A 84 4.61 11.13 8.32
C PHE A 84 4.74 12.64 8.17
N ILE A 85 5.44 13.30 9.09
CA ILE A 85 5.60 14.77 9.12
C ILE A 85 6.82 15.22 8.32
N SER A 86 7.82 14.35 8.12
CA SER A 86 9.12 14.77 7.56
C SER A 86 9.15 15.03 6.04
N GLY A 87 8.00 14.97 5.34
CA GLY A 87 7.93 15.07 3.87
C GLY A 87 7.30 16.33 3.30
N CYS A 88 6.81 17.27 4.11
CA CYS A 88 6.23 18.51 3.60
C CYS A 88 7.27 19.65 3.60
N SER A 89 7.87 19.89 2.43
CA SER A 89 8.37 21.23 2.12
C SER A 89 7.15 22.17 1.99
N ASP A 90 7.24 23.34 2.60
CA ASP A 90 6.19 24.30 2.97
C ASP A 90 5.35 24.94 1.82
N ASP A 91 5.36 24.39 0.61
CA ASP A 91 4.75 25.04 -0.57
C ASP A 91 3.47 24.34 -1.09
N GLY A 92 2.60 23.85 -0.19
CA GLY A 92 1.35 23.16 -0.54
C GLY A 92 0.10 23.76 0.12
N PRO A 93 -1.10 23.64 -0.51
CA PRO A 93 -2.31 24.37 -0.11
C PRO A 93 -2.73 24.03 1.33
N ARG A 94 -2.94 25.10 2.10
CA ARG A 94 -3.21 25.15 3.54
C ARG A 94 -4.54 24.51 3.95
N LEU A 95 -4.70 23.20 3.77
CA LEU A 95 -5.54 22.45 4.71
C LEU A 95 -4.78 22.44 6.03
N GLY A 96 -5.20 23.28 6.97
CA GLY A 96 -4.39 23.71 8.11
C GLY A 96 -3.62 22.57 8.77
N ALA A 97 -2.30 22.69 8.87
CA ALA A 97 -1.40 21.67 9.42
C ALA A 97 -1.87 21.12 10.77
N HIS A 98 -2.56 21.93 11.58
CA HIS A 98 -3.20 21.52 12.83
C HIS A 98 -4.30 20.47 12.68
N ALA A 99 -5.11 20.51 11.62
CA ALA A 99 -6.18 19.54 11.38
C ALA A 99 -5.63 18.18 10.95
N LEU A 100 -4.56 18.18 10.13
CA LEU A 100 -3.85 16.95 9.78
C LEU A 100 -3.22 16.33 11.03
N ASN A 101 -2.50 17.10 11.85
CA ASN A 101 -1.87 16.60 13.08
C ASN A 101 -2.83 15.97 14.12
N SER A 102 -4.14 16.23 13.99
CA SER A 102 -5.18 15.60 14.82
C SER A 102 -5.65 14.24 14.30
N LEU A 103 -5.24 13.84 13.09
CA LEU A 103 -5.73 12.61 12.48
C LEU A 103 -4.98 11.38 13.00
N PRO A 104 -5.66 10.22 13.08
CA PRO A 104 -4.99 8.97 13.36
C PRO A 104 -3.88 8.67 12.32
N PRO A 105 -2.78 7.98 12.71
CA PRO A 105 -1.68 7.66 11.79
C PRO A 105 -2.10 6.96 10.50
N LEU A 106 -3.10 6.05 10.58
CA LEU A 106 -3.69 5.40 9.42
C LEU A 106 -4.27 6.40 8.40
N MET A 107 -4.95 7.44 8.88
CA MET A 107 -5.52 8.47 8.00
C MET A 107 -4.45 9.32 7.35
N HIS A 108 -3.39 9.69 8.08
CA HIS A 108 -2.23 10.35 7.49
C HIS A 108 -1.62 9.53 6.36
N TYR A 109 -1.37 8.24 6.60
CA TYR A 109 -0.81 7.33 5.60
C TYR A 109 -1.71 7.28 4.35
N LEU A 110 -3.02 7.07 4.53
CA LEU A 110 -3.94 6.93 3.40
C LEU A 110 -4.06 8.22 2.58
N ILE A 111 -4.20 9.37 3.25
CA ILE A 111 -4.26 10.66 2.57
C ILE A 111 -2.97 10.90 1.79
N ALA A 112 -1.80 10.72 2.42
CA ALA A 112 -0.52 10.91 1.74
C ALA A 112 -0.39 9.99 0.51
N LYS A 113 -0.72 8.69 0.67
CA LYS A 113 -0.59 7.69 -0.39
C LYS A 113 -1.55 7.94 -1.56
N ILE A 114 -2.80 8.28 -1.28
CA ILE A 114 -3.81 8.60 -2.29
C ILE A 114 -3.43 9.90 -3.00
N SER A 115 -3.11 10.97 -2.26
CA SER A 115 -2.72 12.26 -2.83
C SER A 115 -1.50 12.15 -3.74
N THR A 116 -0.48 11.39 -3.32
CA THR A 116 0.71 11.13 -4.14
C THR A 116 0.34 10.40 -5.43
N HIS A 117 -0.54 9.41 -5.35
CA HIS A 117 -0.98 8.68 -6.54
C HIS A 117 -1.80 9.56 -7.49
N VAL A 118 -2.73 10.36 -6.97
CA VAL A 118 -3.53 11.29 -7.76
C VAL A 118 -2.65 12.34 -8.44
N ALA A 119 -1.65 12.88 -7.75
CA ALA A 119 -0.68 13.82 -8.32
C ALA A 119 0.14 13.16 -9.45
N ALA A 120 0.65 11.95 -9.22
CA ALA A 120 1.41 11.21 -10.23
C ALA A 120 0.59 10.92 -11.50
N GLU A 121 -0.68 10.53 -11.36
CA GLU A 121 -1.57 10.30 -12.51
C GLU A 121 -1.86 11.61 -13.26
N ARG A 122 -2.06 12.75 -12.56
CA ARG A 122 -2.22 14.06 -13.21
C ARG A 122 -1.00 14.46 -14.04
N THR A 123 0.20 14.24 -13.52
CA THR A 123 1.44 14.51 -14.27
C THR A 123 1.63 13.58 -15.47
N ALA A 124 1.16 12.32 -15.37
CA ALA A 124 1.23 11.37 -16.47
C ALA A 124 0.20 11.64 -17.57
N THR A 125 -0.92 12.30 -17.23
CA THR A 125 -1.97 12.69 -18.18
C THR A 125 -1.81 14.08 -18.77
N GLY A 126 -0.77 14.84 -18.37
CA GLY A 126 -0.33 16.15 -18.91
C GLY A 126 -1.39 17.03 -19.55
N ASP A 127 -1.70 18.17 -18.91
CA ASP A 127 -2.39 19.35 -19.48
C ASP A 127 -2.74 19.23 -20.98
N GLN A 128 -4.03 18.97 -21.23
CA GLN A 128 -4.74 19.45 -22.40
C GLN A 128 -5.92 20.29 -21.92
#